data_AF-A0A0R3PG68-F1
#
_entry.id   AF-A0A0R3PG68-F1
#
_cell.length_a   1.000
_cell.length_b   1.000
_cell.length_c   1.000
_cell.angle_alpha   90.00
_cell.angle_beta   90.00
_cell.angle_gamma   90.00
#
_symmetry.space_group_name_H-M   'P 1'
#
loop_
_entity.id
_entity.type
_entity.pdbx_description
1 polymer ?
#
loop_
_entity_poly.entity_id
_entity_poly.type
_entity_poly.pdbx_seq_one_letter_code
_entity_poly.pdbx_strand_id
1 'polypeptide(L)'
;MLKCLLPIANVPMFWYPLNTLVNSGVKDIKLFVREDGESEVSRLLATSPFSYPSATIEVISVSRENEEWGTADLLRHYASRITHDFIVMSCDFISDCRLQPMVDQFRAHSATLLCLLSDMCITGPVPGPKVRRSKARFLRRVMYILAISGRDFIALEESTSRIVYMTNEEDFDQPVNADSWLNKFSSVTLTANYVDCHVYFMSHACLGTLIEQKNFSSLKADLIPHLLSKQCSLSSGDDEMPKCMAYLLSRGNATIAARVNNLGAYLETNKSVHGFILKESMGNVKGVLKSLPRFSSLLYTGRVFDGRSTGIHANESLVAEDSEVGERVLIKKSVIASRCSVGEKANIQGSLLMEGSTIGRG
;
A
#
# COMPACT_ATOMS: atom_id res chain seq x y z
N MET A 1 -13.60 -5.40 13.16
CA MET A 1 -13.15 -5.96 11.86
C MET A 1 -11.65 -5.78 11.77
N LEU A 2 -10.90 -6.81 11.38
CA LEU A 2 -9.45 -6.72 11.24
C LEU A 2 -9.06 -5.86 10.03
N LYS A 3 -7.92 -5.16 10.11
CA LYS A 3 -7.42 -4.28 9.05
C LYS A 3 -7.36 -4.98 7.68
N CYS A 4 -6.84 -6.20 7.64
CA CYS A 4 -6.70 -7.00 6.42
C CYS A 4 -8.03 -7.36 5.75
N LEU A 5 -9.14 -7.38 6.50
CA LEU A 5 -10.48 -7.71 6.02
C LEU A 5 -11.30 -6.48 5.62
N LEU A 6 -10.79 -5.26 5.86
CA LEU A 6 -11.47 -4.05 5.42
C LEU A 6 -11.62 -4.07 3.90
N PRO A 7 -12.82 -3.83 3.35
CA PRO A 7 -13.00 -3.88 1.91
C PRO A 7 -12.45 -2.61 1.27
N ILE A 8 -11.75 -2.77 0.17
CA ILE A 8 -11.46 -1.71 -0.80
C ILE A 8 -12.20 -2.11 -2.06
N ALA A 9 -13.13 -1.27 -2.51
CA ALA A 9 -13.99 -1.62 -3.64
C ALA A 9 -14.66 -3.00 -3.56
N ASN A 10 -15.21 -3.34 -2.38
CA ASN A 10 -15.78 -4.65 -2.03
C ASN A 10 -14.83 -5.85 -2.00
N VAL A 11 -13.53 -5.58 -2.11
CA VAL A 11 -12.51 -6.62 -2.07
C VAL A 11 -11.77 -6.53 -0.75
N PRO A 12 -11.66 -7.61 0.05
CA PRO A 12 -10.83 -7.61 1.25
C PRO A 12 -9.41 -7.12 0.96
N MET A 13 -8.90 -6.21 1.79
CA MET A 13 -7.61 -5.55 1.58
C MET A 13 -6.45 -6.53 1.33
N PHE A 14 -6.41 -7.66 2.04
CA PHE A 14 -5.34 -8.67 1.89
C PHE A 14 -5.26 -9.31 0.51
N TRP A 15 -6.34 -9.27 -0.27
CA TRP A 15 -6.40 -9.90 -1.58
C TRP A 15 -5.48 -9.21 -2.59
N TYR A 16 -5.33 -7.89 -2.53
CA TYR A 16 -4.52 -7.12 -3.47
C TYR A 16 -3.04 -7.53 -3.48
N PRO A 17 -2.32 -7.52 -2.33
CA PRO A 17 -0.94 -7.98 -2.30
C PRO A 17 -0.82 -9.46 -2.67
N LEU A 18 -1.78 -10.30 -2.25
CA LEU A 18 -1.81 -11.71 -2.61
C LEU A 18 -1.92 -11.91 -4.14
N ASN A 19 -2.82 -11.18 -4.78
CA ASN A 19 -2.99 -11.21 -6.24
C ASN A 19 -1.71 -10.76 -6.95
N THR A 20 -1.04 -9.72 -6.46
CA THR A 20 0.23 -9.23 -7.01
C THR A 20 1.35 -10.27 -6.91
N LEU A 21 1.44 -10.98 -5.78
CA LEU A 21 2.41 -12.07 -5.59
C LEU A 21 2.13 -13.23 -6.55
N VAL A 22 0.88 -13.72 -6.60
CA VAL A 22 0.50 -14.86 -7.45
C VAL A 22 0.67 -14.53 -8.93
N ASN A 23 0.23 -13.35 -9.37
CA ASN A 23 0.38 -12.92 -10.77
C ASN A 23 1.84 -12.69 -11.18
N SER A 24 2.72 -12.43 -10.21
CA SER A 24 4.16 -12.35 -10.43
C SER A 24 4.86 -13.72 -10.38
N GLY A 25 4.10 -14.81 -10.21
CA GLY A 25 4.62 -16.18 -10.24
C GLY A 25 5.13 -16.71 -8.91
N VAL A 26 4.85 -16.04 -7.78
CA VAL A 26 5.20 -16.54 -6.45
C VAL A 26 4.28 -17.71 -6.09
N LYS A 27 4.88 -18.86 -5.75
CA LYS A 27 4.15 -20.11 -5.51
C LYS A 27 4.03 -20.49 -4.04
N ASP A 28 4.98 -20.13 -3.19
CA ASP A 28 4.96 -20.41 -1.75
C ASP A 28 4.69 -19.11 -1.00
N ILE A 29 3.50 -18.98 -0.41
CA ILE A 29 3.04 -17.76 0.25
C ILE A 29 2.62 -18.10 1.67
N LYS A 30 3.22 -17.43 2.65
CA LYS A 30 2.88 -17.53 4.07
C LYS A 30 2.16 -16.25 4.48
N LEU A 31 0.87 -16.38 4.80
CA LEU A 31 0.01 -15.27 5.18
C LEU A 31 -0.15 -15.25 6.70
N PHE A 32 0.51 -14.30 7.35
CA PHE A 32 0.40 -14.12 8.79
C PHE A 32 -0.84 -13.29 9.12
N VAL A 33 -1.73 -13.87 9.92
CA VAL A 33 -2.99 -13.25 10.33
C VAL A 33 -3.14 -13.44 11.83
N ARG A 34 -3.77 -12.48 12.51
CA ARG A 34 -4.21 -12.69 13.90
C ARG A 34 -5.14 -13.91 14.00
N GLU A 35 -5.07 -14.64 15.10
CA GLU A 35 -5.94 -15.79 15.38
C GLU A 35 -7.43 -15.48 15.15
N ASP A 36 -7.87 -14.27 15.51
CA ASP A 36 -9.25 -13.78 15.32
C ASP A 36 -9.73 -13.75 13.86
N GLY A 37 -8.80 -13.67 12.91
CA GLY A 37 -9.06 -13.52 11.48
C GLY A 37 -8.85 -14.79 10.68
N GLU A 38 -8.21 -15.80 11.28
CA GLU A 38 -7.77 -17.00 10.58
C GLU A 38 -8.94 -17.73 9.91
N SER A 39 -10.02 -17.95 10.64
CA SER A 39 -11.21 -18.65 10.14
C SER A 39 -11.82 -17.94 8.93
N GLU A 40 -11.95 -16.61 8.99
CA GLU A 40 -12.56 -15.83 7.91
C GLU A 40 -11.64 -15.74 6.69
N VAL A 41 -10.35 -15.51 6.89
CA VAL A 41 -9.37 -15.49 5.79
C VAL A 41 -9.30 -16.85 5.10
N SER A 42 -9.28 -17.95 5.87
CA SER A 42 -9.26 -19.31 5.32
C SER A 42 -10.53 -19.63 4.54
N ARG A 43 -11.70 -19.22 5.06
CA ARG A 43 -12.99 -19.34 4.36
C ARG A 43 -13.00 -18.57 3.04
N LEU A 44 -12.47 -17.34 3.03
CA LEU A 44 -12.36 -16.53 1.83
C LEU A 44 -11.43 -17.20 0.81
N LEU A 45 -10.23 -17.64 1.21
CA LEU A 45 -9.27 -18.32 0.34
C LEU A 45 -9.81 -19.64 -0.27
N ALA A 46 -10.74 -20.31 0.41
CA ALA A 46 -11.43 -21.49 -0.11
C ALA A 46 -12.54 -21.15 -1.13
N THR A 47 -13.00 -19.90 -1.18
CA THR A 47 -14.14 -19.46 -2.00
C THR A 47 -13.67 -18.74 -3.26
N SER A 48 -14.27 -19.05 -4.42
CA SER A 48 -14.02 -18.28 -5.64
C SER A 48 -14.52 -16.84 -5.50
N PRO A 49 -13.79 -15.82 -5.97
CA PRO A 49 -12.58 -15.84 -6.81
C PRO A 49 -11.26 -15.67 -6.03
N PHE A 50 -11.30 -15.73 -4.70
CA PHE A 50 -10.13 -15.56 -3.83
C PHE A 50 -9.24 -16.81 -3.77
N SER A 51 -9.70 -17.93 -4.33
CA SER A 51 -8.92 -19.16 -4.45
C SER A 51 -7.88 -19.10 -5.58
N TYR A 52 -6.65 -19.50 -5.26
CA TYR A 52 -5.51 -19.54 -6.17
C TYR A 52 -4.92 -20.95 -6.29
N PRO A 53 -5.44 -21.80 -7.19
CA PRO A 53 -4.91 -23.16 -7.36
C PRO A 53 -3.44 -23.23 -7.83
N SER A 54 -2.91 -22.13 -8.37
CA SER A 54 -1.54 -22.03 -8.87
C SER A 54 -0.48 -21.74 -7.80
N ALA A 55 -0.90 -21.43 -6.56
CA ALA A 55 -0.01 -21.10 -5.46
C ALA A 55 -0.43 -21.82 -4.16
N THR A 56 0.55 -22.23 -3.38
CA THR A 56 0.37 -22.75 -2.02
C THR A 56 0.32 -21.57 -1.05
N ILE A 57 -0.83 -21.36 -0.44
CA ILE A 57 -1.07 -20.28 0.52
C ILE A 57 -1.28 -20.92 1.90
N GLU A 58 -0.31 -20.77 2.79
CA GLU A 58 -0.39 -21.19 4.19
C GLU A 58 -0.83 -20.01 5.04
N VAL A 59 -1.97 -20.13 5.73
CA VAL A 59 -2.41 -19.13 6.71
C VAL A 59 -1.79 -19.49 8.06
N ILE A 60 -1.05 -18.56 8.65
CA ILE A 60 -0.36 -18.74 9.94
C ILE A 60 -1.01 -17.81 10.96
N SER A 61 -1.64 -18.38 11.97
CA SER A 61 -2.24 -17.65 13.08
C SER A 61 -1.18 -17.12 14.04
N VAL A 62 -1.23 -15.82 14.32
CA VAL A 62 -0.43 -15.17 15.36
C VAL A 62 -1.32 -14.94 16.58
N SER A 63 -0.87 -15.44 17.74
CA SER A 63 -1.61 -15.33 19.00
C SER A 63 -1.76 -13.88 19.45
N ARG A 64 -2.87 -13.57 20.13
CA ARG A 64 -3.13 -12.25 20.75
C ARG A 64 -2.08 -11.83 21.76
N GLU A 65 -1.42 -12.77 22.44
CA GLU A 65 -0.35 -12.47 23.39
C GLU A 65 0.84 -11.76 22.74
N ASN A 66 0.96 -11.90 21.41
CA ASN A 66 2.00 -11.30 20.60
C ASN A 66 1.51 -10.07 19.83
N GLU A 67 0.49 -9.35 20.32
CA GLU A 67 -0.07 -8.16 19.64
C GLU A 67 0.95 -7.03 19.48
N GLU A 68 1.95 -6.97 20.36
CA GLU A 68 3.04 -5.99 20.31
C GLU A 68 4.13 -6.32 19.27
N TRP A 69 4.10 -7.54 18.69
CA TRP A 69 5.11 -7.91 17.71
C TRP A 69 5.01 -7.05 16.46
N GLY A 70 6.13 -6.41 16.13
CA GLY A 70 6.30 -5.77 14.85
C GLY A 70 6.69 -6.77 13.75
N THR A 71 6.96 -6.23 12.57
CA THR A 71 7.30 -7.03 11.38
C THR A 71 8.63 -7.78 11.51
N ALA A 72 9.60 -7.23 12.23
CA ALA A 72 10.89 -7.88 12.50
C ALA A 72 10.76 -9.00 13.54
N ASP A 73 9.97 -8.80 14.60
CA ASP A 73 9.71 -9.83 15.63
C ASP A 73 9.09 -11.08 15.01
N LEU A 74 8.08 -10.86 14.15
CA LEU A 74 7.39 -11.92 13.43
C LEU A 74 8.35 -12.72 12.53
N LEU A 75 9.17 -12.03 11.74
CA LEU A 75 10.13 -12.69 10.86
C LEU A 75 11.21 -13.44 11.65
N ARG A 76 11.66 -12.89 12.78
CA ARG A 76 12.61 -13.56 13.68
C ARG A 76 12.03 -14.84 14.27
N HIS A 77 10.77 -14.81 14.72
CA HIS A 77 10.11 -16.00 15.27
C HIS A 77 9.94 -17.12 14.25
N TYR A 78 9.60 -16.76 13.00
CA TYR A 78 9.37 -17.72 11.92
C TYR A 78 10.58 -17.92 10.97
N ALA A 79 11.77 -17.46 11.37
CA ALA A 79 12.97 -17.49 10.53
C ALA A 79 13.31 -18.92 10.05
N SER A 80 13.07 -19.94 10.87
CA SER A 80 13.31 -21.35 10.51
C SER A 80 12.46 -21.85 9.34
N ARG A 81 11.34 -21.19 9.03
CA ARG A 81 10.48 -21.52 7.89
C ARG A 81 10.89 -20.84 6.59
N ILE A 82 11.86 -19.93 6.63
CA ILE A 82 12.34 -19.16 5.49
C ILE A 82 13.70 -19.73 5.08
N THR A 83 13.78 -20.34 3.90
CA THR A 83 14.98 -21.08 3.45
C THR A 83 15.72 -20.44 2.29
N HIS A 84 15.08 -19.46 1.63
CA HIS A 84 15.59 -18.77 0.45
C HIS A 84 15.38 -17.27 0.61
N ASP A 85 15.88 -16.48 -0.34
CA ASP A 85 15.53 -15.07 -0.47
C ASP A 85 14.01 -14.90 -0.55
N PHE A 86 13.48 -13.89 0.11
CA PHE A 86 12.06 -13.76 0.38
C PHE A 86 11.55 -12.34 0.14
N ILE A 87 10.24 -12.24 -0.05
CA ILE A 87 9.53 -10.97 -0.24
C ILE A 87 8.66 -10.74 0.98
N VAL A 88 8.80 -9.57 1.61
CA VAL A 88 7.90 -9.09 2.64
C VAL A 88 6.96 -8.08 2.02
N MET A 89 5.66 -8.32 2.08
CA MET A 89 4.64 -7.44 1.52
C MET A 89 3.56 -7.17 2.58
N SER A 90 3.29 -5.89 2.82
CA SER A 90 2.20 -5.49 3.71
C SER A 90 0.83 -5.83 3.14
N CYS A 91 -0.12 -6.16 4.02
CA CYS A 91 -1.53 -6.34 3.62
C CYS A 91 -2.18 -5.05 3.07
N ASP A 92 -1.60 -3.88 3.34
CA ASP A 92 -2.14 -2.57 2.94
C ASP A 92 -1.54 -1.97 1.67
N PHE A 93 -0.75 -2.75 0.93
CA PHE A 93 -0.22 -2.35 -0.36
C PHE A 93 -1.19 -2.71 -1.49
N ILE A 94 -1.75 -1.68 -2.14
CA ILE A 94 -2.73 -1.83 -3.21
C ILE A 94 -2.11 -1.36 -4.51
N SER A 95 -1.83 -2.30 -5.42
CA SER A 95 -1.26 -1.97 -6.72
C SER A 95 -1.54 -3.06 -7.75
N ASP A 96 -1.51 -2.69 -9.03
CA ASP A 96 -1.51 -3.58 -10.18
C ASP A 96 -0.09 -3.82 -10.74
N CYS A 97 0.94 -3.47 -9.97
CA CYS A 97 2.33 -3.58 -10.39
C CYS A 97 2.76 -5.03 -10.66
N ARG A 98 3.70 -5.21 -11.60
CA ARG A 98 4.41 -6.49 -11.78
C ARG A 98 5.68 -6.47 -10.95
N LEU A 99 5.96 -7.54 -10.21
CA LEU A 99 7.16 -7.66 -9.39
C LEU A 99 8.40 -8.08 -10.19
N GLN A 100 8.22 -8.64 -11.40
CA GLN A 100 9.33 -9.16 -12.22
C GLN A 100 10.49 -8.16 -12.40
N PRO A 101 10.26 -6.89 -12.77
CA PRO A 101 11.35 -5.92 -12.90
C PRO A 101 12.12 -5.67 -11.59
N MET A 102 11.45 -5.80 -10.44
CA MET A 102 12.05 -5.62 -9.12
C MET A 102 12.91 -6.85 -8.78
N VAL A 103 12.41 -8.05 -9.07
CA VAL A 103 13.17 -9.31 -8.93
C VAL A 103 14.41 -9.27 -9.80
N ASP A 104 14.29 -8.80 -11.04
CA ASP A 104 15.42 -8.70 -11.97
C ASP A 104 16.48 -7.72 -11.44
N GLN A 105 16.08 -6.56 -10.92
CA GLN A 105 17.02 -5.61 -10.30
C GLN A 105 17.68 -6.18 -9.04
N PHE A 106 16.90 -6.84 -8.17
CA PHE A 106 17.39 -7.46 -6.94
C PHE A 106 18.48 -8.50 -7.25
N ARG A 107 18.24 -9.36 -8.24
CA ARG A 107 19.19 -10.39 -8.69
C ARG A 107 20.39 -9.82 -9.42
N ALA A 108 20.20 -8.84 -10.30
CA ALA A 108 21.28 -8.24 -11.08
C ALA A 108 22.35 -7.59 -10.22
N HIS A 109 21.98 -7.08 -9.05
CA HIS A 109 22.89 -6.38 -8.14
C HIS A 109 23.29 -7.22 -6.92
N SER A 110 22.81 -8.46 -6.81
CA SER A 110 22.92 -9.29 -5.61
C SER A 110 22.61 -8.48 -4.35
N ALA A 111 21.47 -7.78 -4.36
CA ALA A 111 21.11 -6.85 -3.31
C ALA A 111 20.81 -7.60 -2.01
N THR A 112 21.19 -7.00 -0.88
CA THR A 112 20.80 -7.49 0.45
C THR A 112 19.35 -7.12 0.74
N LEU A 113 18.97 -5.90 0.37
CA LEU A 113 17.63 -5.35 0.52
C LEU A 113 17.28 -4.55 -0.74
N LEU A 114 16.09 -4.75 -1.30
CA LEU A 114 15.48 -3.86 -2.29
C LEU A 114 14.12 -3.38 -1.76
N CYS A 115 13.97 -2.06 -1.61
CA CYS A 115 12.74 -1.41 -1.17
C CYS A 115 11.97 -0.82 -2.36
N LEU A 116 10.66 -1.06 -2.41
CA LEU A 116 9.79 -0.45 -3.40
C LEU A 116 9.35 0.95 -2.94
N LEU A 117 9.73 1.95 -3.73
CA LEU A 117 9.38 3.36 -3.52
C LEU A 117 8.49 3.85 -4.65
N SER A 118 7.48 4.68 -4.33
CA SER A 118 6.59 5.24 -5.34
C SER A 118 6.28 6.71 -5.10
N ASP A 119 6.36 7.52 -6.16
CA ASP A 119 5.90 8.92 -6.20
C ASP A 119 4.42 9.02 -6.61
N MET A 120 3.79 7.88 -6.87
CA MET A 120 2.42 7.74 -7.36
C MET A 120 1.46 7.21 -6.32
N CYS A 121 1.94 6.94 -5.10
CA CYS A 121 1.09 6.43 -4.04
C CYS A 121 -0.07 7.36 -3.75
N ILE A 122 -1.28 6.81 -3.78
CA ILE A 122 -2.49 7.53 -3.37
C ILE A 122 -2.38 7.76 -1.86
N THR A 123 -2.28 9.05 -1.50
CA THR A 123 -2.33 9.54 -0.13
C THR A 123 -3.58 10.38 0.06
N GLY A 124 -4.22 10.30 1.22
CA GLY A 124 -5.38 11.14 1.53
C GLY A 124 -5.21 11.89 2.85
N PRO A 125 -5.86 13.06 3.01
CA PRO A 125 -5.84 13.79 4.26
C PRO A 125 -6.53 12.97 5.36
N VAL A 126 -5.88 12.85 6.52
CA VAL A 126 -6.49 12.17 7.67
C VAL A 126 -7.63 13.05 8.23
N PRO A 127 -8.86 12.52 8.38
CA PRO A 127 -9.95 13.25 9.02
C PRO A 127 -9.61 13.59 10.48
N GLY A 128 -9.57 14.88 10.83
CA GLY A 128 -9.23 15.33 12.19
C GLY A 128 -9.05 16.85 12.29
N PRO A 129 -8.78 17.40 13.50
CA PRO A 129 -8.53 18.82 13.71
C PRO A 129 -7.35 19.24 12.85
N LYS A 130 -7.63 20.06 11.83
CA LYS A 130 -6.60 20.65 10.97
C LYS A 130 -5.71 21.51 11.84
N VAL A 131 -4.52 21.02 12.21
CA VAL A 131 -3.47 21.90 12.70
C VAL A 131 -3.23 22.90 11.58
N ARG A 132 -3.58 24.16 11.86
CA ARG A 132 -3.59 25.27 10.92
C ARG A 132 -2.14 25.65 10.60
N ARG A 133 -1.44 24.80 9.84
CA ARG A 133 -0.11 25.13 9.30
C ARG A 133 -0.27 26.24 8.28
N SER A 134 0.56 27.27 8.41
CA SER A 134 0.44 28.58 7.77
C SER A 134 0.24 28.46 6.25
N LYS A 135 -0.72 29.23 5.73
CA LYS A 135 -1.01 29.36 4.29
C LYS A 135 0.20 29.96 3.57
N ALA A 136 1.16 29.13 3.16
CA ALA A 136 2.07 29.47 2.07
C ALA A 136 1.28 29.33 0.77
N ARG A 137 0.97 30.47 0.14
CA ARG A 137 0.12 30.60 -1.07
C ARG A 137 0.83 30.13 -2.36
N PHE A 138 1.83 29.26 -2.25
CA PHE A 138 2.69 28.86 -3.37
C PHE A 138 2.29 27.48 -3.90
N LEU A 139 1.74 27.47 -5.12
CA LEU A 139 1.40 26.32 -5.98
C LEU A 139 0.43 25.27 -5.41
N ARG A 140 -0.72 25.11 -6.09
CA ARG A 140 -1.73 24.06 -5.89
C ARG A 140 -1.16 22.63 -5.79
N ARG A 141 0.01 22.38 -6.39
CA ARG A 141 0.73 21.10 -6.35
C ARG A 141 1.43 20.86 -5.00
N VAL A 142 1.88 21.92 -4.34
CA VAL A 142 2.51 21.90 -3.01
C VAL A 142 1.46 21.74 -1.90
N MET A 143 0.23 22.24 -2.11
CA MET A 143 -0.83 22.11 -1.09
C MET A 143 -1.36 20.68 -0.92
N TYR A 144 -1.40 19.86 -1.98
CA TYR A 144 -1.66 18.42 -1.84
C TYR A 144 -0.51 17.73 -1.10
N ILE A 145 0.75 18.09 -1.41
CA ILE A 145 1.95 17.54 -0.77
C ILE A 145 2.03 17.90 0.73
N LEU A 146 1.53 19.07 1.14
CA LEU A 146 1.51 19.53 2.54
C LEU A 146 0.40 18.89 3.41
N ALA A 147 -0.59 18.22 2.79
CA ALA A 147 -1.68 17.55 3.50
C ALA A 147 -1.40 16.05 3.78
N ILE A 148 -0.24 15.55 3.35
CA ILE A 148 0.20 14.17 3.55
C ILE A 148 0.86 14.09 4.93
N SER A 149 0.25 13.34 5.85
CA SER A 149 0.88 12.94 7.12
C SER A 149 1.71 11.68 6.88
N GLY A 150 2.92 11.60 7.43
CA GLY A 150 3.81 10.44 7.32
C GLY A 150 4.65 10.41 6.04
N ARG A 151 5.32 11.52 5.69
CA ARG A 151 6.28 11.55 4.57
C ARG A 151 7.59 10.87 4.96
N ASP A 152 8.23 10.21 4.01
CA ASP A 152 9.56 9.64 4.18
C ASP A 152 10.61 10.56 3.53
N PHE A 153 11.65 10.92 4.27
CA PHE A 153 12.84 11.56 3.73
C PHE A 153 13.81 10.48 3.30
N ILE A 154 14.16 10.47 2.01
CA ILE A 154 15.00 9.43 1.42
C ILE A 154 16.16 10.07 0.70
N ALA A 155 17.37 9.60 0.99
CA ALA A 155 18.58 9.93 0.25
C ALA A 155 18.94 8.76 -0.68
N LEU A 156 19.04 9.03 -1.97
CA LEU A 156 19.29 8.05 -3.02
C LEU A 156 20.56 8.37 -3.79
N GLU A 157 21.39 7.36 -4.02
CA GLU A 157 22.50 7.45 -4.97
C GLU A 157 21.97 7.22 -6.40
N GLU A 158 22.07 8.23 -7.26
CA GLU A 158 21.45 8.19 -8.61
C GLU A 158 22.12 7.17 -9.55
N SER A 159 23.43 6.97 -9.41
CA SER A 159 24.22 6.10 -10.29
C SER A 159 23.91 4.61 -10.08
N THR A 160 23.60 4.21 -8.86
CA THR A 160 23.42 2.79 -8.47
C THR A 160 22.00 2.49 -8.00
N SER A 161 21.15 3.50 -7.83
CA SER A 161 19.84 3.37 -7.17
C SER A 161 19.94 2.80 -5.76
N ARG A 162 21.03 3.08 -5.04
CA ARG A 162 21.19 2.68 -3.63
C ARG A 162 20.46 3.65 -2.71
N ILE A 163 19.86 3.09 -1.67
CA ILE A 163 19.34 3.89 -0.55
C ILE A 163 20.52 4.15 0.37
N VAL A 164 20.70 5.41 0.70
CA VAL A 164 21.78 5.88 1.57
C VAL A 164 21.23 6.20 2.96
N TYR A 165 20.09 6.86 3.00
CA TYR A 165 19.42 7.26 4.23
C TYR A 165 17.91 7.23 4.03
N MET A 166 17.19 6.83 5.07
CA MET A 166 15.73 6.79 5.08
C MET A 166 15.23 7.07 6.49
N THR A 167 14.32 8.03 6.62
CA THR A 167 13.65 8.34 7.90
C THR A 167 12.24 8.86 7.66
N ASN A 168 11.36 8.72 8.65
CA ASN A 168 10.02 9.28 8.63
C ASN A 168 10.06 10.76 9.06
N GLU A 169 9.10 11.56 8.61
CA GLU A 169 8.90 12.95 9.03
C GLU A 169 8.66 13.07 10.54
N GLU A 170 8.00 12.08 11.15
CA GLU A 170 7.72 12.05 12.59
C GLU A 170 8.97 11.85 13.45
N ASP A 171 10.00 11.19 12.89
CA ASP A 171 11.27 10.94 13.57
C ASP A 171 12.32 12.01 13.24
N PHE A 172 11.95 13.02 12.44
CA PHE A 172 12.83 14.10 12.01
C PHE A 172 12.89 15.23 13.06
N ASP A 173 13.33 14.89 14.26
CA ASP A 173 13.49 15.85 15.36
C ASP A 173 14.93 16.41 15.46
N GLN A 174 15.89 15.77 14.80
CA GLN A 174 17.32 16.12 14.85
C GLN A 174 17.94 16.28 13.46
N PRO A 175 18.97 17.14 13.30
CA PRO A 175 19.69 17.25 12.05
C PRO A 175 20.38 15.93 11.69
N VAL A 176 20.22 15.52 10.43
CA VAL A 176 20.84 14.29 9.91
C VAL A 176 22.33 14.54 9.68
N ASN A 177 23.19 13.71 10.28
CA ASN A 177 24.62 13.74 9.99
C ASN A 177 24.88 13.17 8.59
N ALA A 178 25.39 14.02 7.69
CA ALA A 178 25.65 13.68 6.29
C ALA A 178 27.06 13.11 6.02
N ASP A 179 27.96 13.21 6.99
CA ASP A 179 29.40 13.00 6.78
C ASP A 179 29.74 11.55 6.39
N SER A 180 28.99 10.59 6.94
CA SER A 180 29.23 9.16 6.68
C SER A 180 28.93 8.75 5.25
N TRP A 181 28.01 9.45 4.57
CA TRP A 181 27.61 9.11 3.21
C TRP A 181 28.17 10.05 2.14
N LEU A 182 28.37 11.34 2.43
CA LEU A 182 28.99 12.27 1.48
C LEU A 182 30.43 11.86 1.10
N ASN A 183 31.15 11.22 2.01
CA ASN A 183 32.50 10.75 1.74
C ASN A 183 32.55 9.45 0.91
N LYS A 184 31.44 8.70 0.88
CA LYS A 184 31.37 7.37 0.24
C LYS A 184 30.66 7.40 -1.11
N PHE A 185 29.65 8.25 -1.26
CA PHE A 185 28.79 8.33 -2.44
C PHE A 185 28.95 9.70 -3.11
N SER A 186 29.17 9.69 -4.43
CA SER A 186 29.54 10.90 -5.18
C SER A 186 28.35 11.74 -5.64
N SER A 187 27.18 11.13 -5.84
CA SER A 187 25.96 11.81 -6.27
C SER A 187 24.78 11.29 -5.45
N VAL A 188 24.38 12.07 -4.43
CA VAL A 188 23.25 11.72 -3.58
C VAL A 188 22.17 12.78 -3.65
N THR A 189 20.96 12.33 -3.97
CA THR A 189 19.76 13.16 -4.07
C THR A 189 18.86 12.91 -2.87
N LEU A 190 18.60 13.97 -2.10
CA LEU A 190 17.64 13.96 -1.00
C LEU A 190 16.25 14.35 -1.52
N THR A 191 15.24 13.53 -1.21
CA THR A 191 13.88 13.72 -1.71
C THR A 191 12.84 13.28 -0.68
N ALA A 192 11.70 13.97 -0.69
CA ALA A 192 10.49 13.61 0.06
C ALA A 192 9.32 13.26 -0.88
N ASN A 193 9.62 13.01 -2.17
CA ASN A 193 8.60 12.74 -3.18
C ASN A 193 8.14 11.29 -3.20
N TYR A 194 8.92 10.38 -2.62
CA TYR A 194 8.65 8.95 -2.65
C TYR A 194 8.04 8.50 -1.33
N VAL A 195 7.08 7.59 -1.45
CA VAL A 195 6.46 6.88 -0.32
C VAL A 195 6.98 5.45 -0.31
N ASP A 196 7.37 4.97 0.87
CA ASP A 196 7.67 3.55 1.07
C ASP A 196 6.42 2.71 0.83
N CYS A 197 6.50 1.71 -0.05
CA CYS A 197 5.40 0.78 -0.31
C CYS A 197 5.37 -0.43 0.65
N HIS A 198 6.33 -0.57 1.56
CA HIS A 198 6.48 -1.70 2.49
C HIS A 198 6.39 -3.04 1.76
N VAL A 199 7.05 -3.05 0.61
CA VAL A 199 7.38 -4.22 -0.20
C VAL A 199 8.89 -4.28 -0.22
N TYR A 200 9.44 -5.31 0.42
CA TYR A 200 10.87 -5.50 0.58
C TYR A 200 11.26 -6.85 -0.02
N PHE A 201 12.26 -6.85 -0.90
CA PHE A 201 12.95 -8.07 -1.30
C PHE A 201 14.21 -8.17 -0.45
N MET A 202 14.37 -9.30 0.22
CA MET A 202 15.42 -9.49 1.21
C MET A 202 16.19 -10.76 0.92
N SER A 203 17.51 -10.66 0.99
CA SER A 203 18.35 -11.85 0.93
C SER A 203 18.16 -12.68 2.19
N HIS A 204 18.28 -13.98 2.08
CA HIS A 204 18.22 -14.90 3.22
C HIS A 204 19.23 -14.51 4.31
N ALA A 205 20.38 -13.95 3.94
CA ALA A 205 21.40 -13.47 4.88
C ALA A 205 20.89 -12.40 5.87
N CYS A 206 19.85 -11.63 5.51
CA CYS A 206 19.24 -10.64 6.40
C CYS A 206 18.63 -11.27 7.66
N LEU A 207 18.20 -12.54 7.60
CA LEU A 207 17.63 -13.23 8.75
C LEU A 207 18.67 -13.44 9.86
N GLY A 208 19.94 -13.64 9.51
CA GLY A 208 21.02 -13.74 10.49
C GLY A 208 21.13 -12.47 11.34
N THR A 209 21.10 -11.30 10.68
CA THR A 209 21.10 -10.00 11.38
C THR A 209 19.86 -9.80 12.25
N LEU A 210 18.69 -10.26 11.79
CA LEU A 210 17.46 -10.21 12.59
C LEU A 210 17.50 -11.11 13.83
N ILE A 211 18.09 -12.30 13.72
CA ILE A 211 18.22 -13.25 14.85
C ILE A 211 19.21 -12.70 15.89
N GLU A 212 20.31 -12.09 15.45
CA GLU A 212 21.30 -11.45 16.32
C GLU A 212 20.71 -10.24 17.06
N GLN A 213 19.96 -9.40 16.36
CA GLN A 213 19.43 -8.14 16.90
C GLN A 213 18.02 -8.33 17.47
N LYS A 214 17.95 -8.73 18.75
CA LYS A 214 16.70 -8.98 19.47
C LYS A 214 15.84 -7.75 19.73
N ASN A 215 16.42 -6.55 19.62
CA ASN A 215 15.74 -5.29 19.92
C ASN A 215 14.95 -4.75 18.73
N PHE A 216 15.09 -5.34 17.55
CA PHE A 216 14.36 -4.90 16.36
C PHE A 216 12.93 -5.42 16.39
N SER A 217 11.98 -4.49 16.28
CA SER A 217 10.55 -4.78 16.22
C SER A 217 9.98 -4.49 14.83
N SER A 218 10.38 -3.39 14.19
CA SER A 218 9.91 -2.98 12.86
C SER A 218 11.02 -3.09 11.82
N LEU A 219 10.73 -3.69 10.66
CA LEU A 219 11.64 -3.67 9.53
C LEU A 219 11.98 -2.24 9.10
N LYS A 220 10.96 -1.38 8.96
CA LYS A 220 11.13 -0.02 8.48
C LYS A 220 11.90 0.87 9.46
N ALA A 221 11.56 0.78 10.75
CA ALA A 221 12.13 1.67 11.77
C ALA A 221 13.48 1.19 12.31
N ASP A 222 13.71 -0.13 12.35
CA ASP A 222 14.90 -0.68 13.01
C ASP A 222 15.85 -1.33 12.00
N LEU A 223 15.39 -2.32 11.24
CA LEU A 223 16.28 -3.11 10.37
C LEU A 223 16.84 -2.27 9.22
N ILE A 224 16.01 -1.51 8.52
CA ILE A 224 16.44 -0.72 7.37
C ILE A 224 17.50 0.31 7.79
N PRO A 225 17.27 1.18 8.80
CA PRO A 225 18.30 2.10 9.26
C PRO A 225 19.59 1.41 9.72
N HIS A 226 19.51 0.22 10.33
CA HIS A 226 20.68 -0.56 10.71
C HIS A 226 21.47 -1.10 9.51
N LEU A 227 20.78 -1.59 8.47
CA LEU A 227 21.46 -2.03 7.24
C LEU A 227 22.09 -0.85 6.49
N LEU A 228 21.42 0.31 6.48
CA LEU A 228 21.93 1.54 5.88
C LEU A 228 23.16 2.08 6.63
N SER A 229 23.17 2.03 7.97
CA SER A 229 24.31 2.46 8.77
C SER A 229 25.53 1.55 8.53
N LYS A 230 25.32 0.23 8.45
CA LYS A 230 26.36 -0.73 8.03
C LYS A 230 26.85 -0.44 6.62
N GLN A 231 25.95 -0.20 5.67
CA GLN A 231 26.31 0.14 4.28
C GLN A 231 27.15 1.43 4.20
N CYS A 232 26.89 2.43 5.04
CA CYS A 232 27.65 3.69 5.07
C CYS A 232 28.97 3.58 5.86
N SER A 233 29.11 2.57 6.72
CA SER A 233 30.33 2.37 7.49
C SER A 233 31.54 2.05 6.59
N LEU A 234 32.71 2.51 7.05
CA LEU A 234 34.01 2.27 6.42
C LEU A 234 34.64 1.03 7.09
N SER A 235 34.14 -0.17 6.80
CA SER A 235 34.78 -1.41 7.30
C SER A 235 35.79 -1.94 6.29
N SER A 236 37.03 -2.15 6.78
CA SER A 236 38.19 -2.70 6.07
C SER A 236 38.31 -4.23 6.16
N GLY A 237 37.20 -4.94 6.39
CA GLY A 237 37.17 -6.39 6.57
C GLY A 237 36.46 -7.13 5.44
N ASP A 238 36.72 -8.44 5.32
CA ASP A 238 36.18 -9.40 4.34
C ASP A 238 34.65 -9.62 4.41
N ASP A 239 33.92 -8.87 5.26
CA ASP A 239 32.48 -8.98 5.40
C ASP A 239 31.79 -8.24 4.24
N GLU A 240 31.03 -8.96 3.41
CA GLU A 240 30.34 -8.39 2.26
C GLU A 240 29.34 -7.32 2.73
N MET A 241 29.62 -6.06 2.37
CA MET A 241 28.79 -4.92 2.79
C MET A 241 27.35 -5.05 2.25
N PRO A 242 26.34 -4.79 3.10
CA PRO A 242 24.95 -4.93 2.68
C PRO A 242 24.63 -3.92 1.57
N LYS A 243 24.06 -4.41 0.48
CA LYS A 243 23.62 -3.59 -0.66
C LYS A 243 22.13 -3.30 -0.52
N CYS A 244 21.79 -2.10 -0.06
CA CYS A 244 20.43 -1.60 0.11
C CYS A 244 20.06 -0.74 -1.10
N MET A 245 19.05 -1.18 -1.84
CA MET A 245 18.63 -0.58 -3.11
C MET A 245 17.19 -0.09 -3.05
N ALA A 246 16.87 0.89 -3.89
CA ALA A 246 15.53 1.33 -4.17
C ALA A 246 15.10 0.87 -5.58
N TYR A 247 13.88 0.35 -5.67
CA TYR A 247 13.16 0.27 -6.93
C TYR A 247 12.15 1.42 -6.98
N LEU A 248 12.29 2.31 -7.96
CA LEU A 248 11.35 3.40 -8.18
C LEU A 248 10.20 2.91 -9.07
N LEU A 249 8.98 2.88 -8.53
CA LEU A 249 7.82 2.37 -9.25
C LEU A 249 7.44 3.28 -10.42
N SER A 250 7.73 2.81 -11.63
CA SER A 250 7.40 3.55 -12.84
C SER A 250 5.91 3.49 -13.18
N ARG A 251 5.39 4.59 -13.75
CA ARG A 251 4.01 4.67 -14.29
C ARG A 251 3.73 3.69 -15.44
N GLY A 252 4.78 3.13 -16.05
CA GLY A 252 4.65 2.06 -17.05
C GLY A 252 4.45 0.68 -16.43
N ASN A 253 4.83 0.48 -15.16
CA ASN A 253 4.69 -0.79 -14.46
C ASN A 253 3.39 -0.89 -13.65
N ALA A 254 2.86 0.23 -13.16
CA ALA A 254 1.62 0.27 -12.38
C ALA A 254 0.75 1.45 -12.78
N THR A 255 -0.56 1.22 -12.87
CA THR A 255 -1.55 2.28 -13.04
C THR A 255 -2.02 2.85 -11.71
N ILE A 256 -2.03 2.01 -10.66
CA ILE A 256 -2.42 2.38 -9.31
C ILE A 256 -1.38 1.87 -8.30
N ALA A 257 -1.06 2.70 -7.33
CA ALA A 257 -0.29 2.33 -6.16
C ALA A 257 -0.88 3.07 -4.96
N ALA A 258 -1.08 2.38 -3.84
CA ALA A 258 -1.53 3.00 -2.60
C ALA A 258 -1.01 2.25 -1.39
N ARG A 259 -0.80 3.01 -0.31
CA ARG A 259 -0.48 2.49 1.02
C ARG A 259 -1.58 2.86 1.98
N VAL A 260 -2.43 1.89 2.27
CA VAL A 260 -3.68 2.09 3.00
C VAL A 260 -3.46 1.88 4.50
N ASN A 261 -2.53 2.63 5.06
CA ASN A 261 -2.18 2.57 6.48
C ASN A 261 -2.94 3.59 7.35
N ASN A 262 -3.68 4.51 6.74
CA ASN A 262 -4.45 5.53 7.42
C ASN A 262 -5.83 5.75 6.77
N LEU A 263 -6.75 6.38 7.50
CA LEU A 263 -8.14 6.58 7.07
C LEU A 263 -8.24 7.46 5.81
N GLY A 264 -7.38 8.46 5.67
CA GLY A 264 -7.35 9.32 4.48
C GLY A 264 -6.98 8.54 3.22
N ALA A 265 -5.90 7.76 3.29
CA ALA A 265 -5.47 6.87 2.21
C ALA A 265 -6.54 5.82 1.90
N TYR A 266 -7.22 5.26 2.91
CA TYR A 266 -8.31 4.31 2.70
C TYR A 266 -9.46 4.91 1.89
N LEU A 267 -9.91 6.12 2.26
CA LEU A 267 -11.01 6.80 1.58
C LEU A 267 -10.65 7.21 0.15
N GLU A 268 -9.47 7.78 -0.06
CA GLU A 268 -9.02 8.20 -1.41
C GLU A 268 -8.67 7.01 -2.31
N THR A 269 -8.14 5.91 -1.75
CA THR A 269 -7.88 4.67 -2.50
C THR A 269 -9.19 4.08 -2.99
N ASN A 270 -10.22 3.98 -2.14
CA ASN A 270 -11.53 3.50 -2.56
C ASN A 270 -12.09 4.34 -3.71
N LYS A 271 -12.12 5.67 -3.57
CA LYS A 271 -12.57 6.57 -4.64
C LYS A 271 -11.79 6.39 -5.95
N SER A 272 -10.47 6.26 -5.85
CA SER A 272 -9.60 6.12 -7.03
C SER A 272 -9.81 4.78 -7.72
N VAL A 273 -9.78 3.66 -6.97
CA VAL A 273 -10.03 2.30 -7.49
C VAL A 273 -11.39 2.26 -8.21
N HIS A 274 -12.44 2.79 -7.57
CA HIS A 274 -13.77 2.88 -8.19
C HIS A 274 -13.80 3.75 -9.44
N GLY A 275 -13.12 4.90 -9.44
CA GLY A 275 -13.01 5.76 -10.60
C GLY A 275 -12.31 5.09 -11.79
N PHE A 276 -11.29 4.26 -11.54
CA PHE A 276 -10.62 3.48 -12.59
C PHE A 276 -11.53 2.39 -13.16
N ILE A 277 -12.22 1.64 -12.29
CA ILE A 277 -13.18 0.60 -12.69
C ILE A 277 -14.27 1.19 -13.60
N LEU A 278 -14.84 2.34 -13.21
CA LEU A 278 -15.83 3.05 -14.02
C LEU A 278 -15.31 3.42 -15.40
N LYS A 279 -14.11 4.01 -15.47
CA LYS A 279 -13.50 4.44 -16.73
C LYS A 279 -13.25 3.27 -17.67
N GLU A 280 -12.92 2.09 -17.14
CA GLU A 280 -12.74 0.89 -17.95
C GLU A 280 -14.06 0.27 -18.40
N SER A 281 -15.09 0.23 -17.52
CA SER A 281 -16.44 -0.21 -17.89
C SER A 281 -17.05 0.67 -18.99
N MET A 282 -16.68 1.95 -19.05
CA MET A 282 -17.08 2.88 -20.10
C MET A 282 -16.18 2.83 -21.35
N GLY A 283 -15.18 1.94 -21.39
CA GLY A 283 -14.25 1.78 -22.52
C GLY A 283 -13.20 2.89 -22.68
N ASN A 284 -13.11 3.82 -21.73
CA ASN A 284 -12.24 5.00 -21.78
C ASN A 284 -10.78 4.71 -21.38
N VAL A 285 -10.56 3.65 -20.59
CA VAL A 285 -9.22 3.17 -20.19
C VAL A 285 -9.17 1.68 -20.49
N LYS A 286 -8.07 1.19 -21.05
CA LYS A 286 -7.83 -0.24 -21.27
C LYS A 286 -6.66 -0.69 -20.42
N GLY A 287 -6.86 -1.66 -19.52
CA GLY A 287 -5.73 -2.36 -18.89
C GLY A 287 -5.71 -2.41 -17.38
N VAL A 288 -6.55 -1.67 -16.66
CA VAL A 288 -6.62 -1.77 -15.19
C VAL A 288 -7.25 -3.13 -14.80
N LEU A 289 -8.22 -3.61 -15.58
CA LEU A 289 -8.88 -4.92 -15.42
C LEU A 289 -8.11 -6.07 -16.08
N LYS A 290 -7.03 -5.83 -16.83
CA LYS A 290 -6.22 -6.92 -17.40
C LYS A 290 -5.52 -7.76 -16.33
N SER A 291 -5.23 -7.17 -15.16
CA SER A 291 -4.73 -7.86 -13.96
C SER A 291 -5.84 -8.22 -12.96
N LEU A 292 -7.09 -7.77 -13.21
CA LEU A 292 -8.31 -8.03 -12.42
C LEU A 292 -9.43 -8.74 -13.23
N PRO A 293 -9.16 -9.70 -14.15
CA PRO A 293 -10.19 -10.24 -15.04
C PRO A 293 -11.28 -11.03 -14.30
N ARG A 294 -10.94 -11.63 -13.16
CA ARG A 294 -11.86 -12.41 -12.31
C ARG A 294 -12.78 -11.54 -11.44
N PHE A 295 -12.60 -10.22 -11.47
CA PHE A 295 -13.30 -9.28 -10.59
C PHE A 295 -14.42 -8.50 -11.26
N SER A 296 -14.52 -8.52 -12.60
CA SER A 296 -15.61 -7.80 -13.30
C SER A 296 -17.02 -8.15 -12.78
N SER A 297 -17.22 -9.36 -12.24
CA SER A 297 -18.49 -9.81 -11.66
C SER A 297 -18.68 -9.51 -10.16
N LEU A 298 -17.60 -9.20 -9.42
CA LEU A 298 -17.66 -8.81 -8.00
C LEU A 298 -17.58 -7.30 -7.79
N LEU A 299 -17.01 -6.61 -8.78
CA LEU A 299 -17.01 -5.17 -8.85
C LEU A 299 -18.42 -4.73 -9.21
N TYR A 300 -18.93 -3.78 -8.42
CA TYR A 300 -20.21 -3.11 -8.61
C TYR A 300 -20.63 -3.00 -10.07
N THR A 301 -21.75 -3.64 -10.41
CA THR A 301 -22.57 -3.19 -11.52
C THR A 301 -23.15 -1.85 -11.08
N GLY A 302 -22.51 -0.76 -11.49
CA GLY A 302 -22.88 0.58 -11.07
C GLY A 302 -23.88 1.18 -12.06
N ARG A 303 -24.99 1.74 -11.56
CA ARG A 303 -25.88 2.56 -12.39
C ARG A 303 -25.18 3.89 -12.67
N VAL A 304 -24.97 4.20 -13.94
CA VAL A 304 -24.64 5.56 -14.38
C VAL A 304 -25.96 6.33 -14.43
N PHE A 305 -26.16 7.23 -13.47
CA PHE A 305 -27.35 8.07 -13.43
C PHE A 305 -27.19 9.29 -14.34
N ASP A 306 -28.24 9.62 -15.13
CA ASP A 306 -28.27 10.87 -15.88
C ASP A 306 -28.47 12.05 -14.92
N GLY A 307 -27.43 12.88 -14.79
CA GLY A 307 -27.37 13.99 -13.86
C GLY A 307 -28.44 15.07 -14.05
N ARG A 308 -29.15 15.08 -15.19
CA ARG A 308 -30.30 15.98 -15.39
C ARG A 308 -31.56 15.53 -14.66
N SER A 309 -31.73 14.23 -14.43
CA SER A 309 -32.93 13.64 -13.81
C SER A 309 -32.79 13.43 -12.29
N THR A 310 -31.60 13.09 -11.81
CA THR A 310 -31.39 12.64 -10.42
C THR A 310 -30.54 13.59 -9.57
N GLY A 311 -29.90 14.61 -10.15
CA GLY A 311 -28.94 15.47 -9.43
C GLY A 311 -27.59 14.79 -9.14
N ILE A 312 -27.36 13.58 -9.65
CA ILE A 312 -26.11 12.83 -9.49
C ILE A 312 -25.12 13.29 -10.55
N HIS A 313 -23.99 13.89 -10.15
CA HIS A 313 -22.95 14.27 -11.10
C HIS A 313 -22.13 13.03 -11.49
N ALA A 314 -22.51 12.42 -12.61
CA ALA A 314 -21.98 11.15 -13.13
C ALA A 314 -20.46 11.10 -13.35
N ASN A 315 -19.80 12.25 -13.51
CA ASN A 315 -18.37 12.28 -13.86
C ASN A 315 -17.43 11.97 -12.68
N GLU A 316 -17.93 11.97 -11.43
CA GLU A 316 -17.08 11.84 -10.24
C GLU A 316 -17.67 10.96 -9.12
N SER A 317 -18.85 10.36 -9.30
CA SER A 317 -19.50 9.55 -8.25
C SER A 317 -19.91 8.17 -8.76
N LEU A 318 -19.80 7.15 -7.91
CA LEU A 318 -20.22 5.78 -8.19
C LEU A 318 -21.35 5.38 -7.24
N VAL A 319 -22.39 4.73 -7.76
CA VAL A 319 -23.50 4.20 -6.96
C VAL A 319 -23.80 2.77 -7.41
N ALA A 320 -23.82 1.84 -6.46
CA ALA A 320 -24.19 0.45 -6.70
C ALA A 320 -25.63 0.32 -7.24
N GLU A 321 -25.86 -0.62 -8.16
CA GLU A 321 -27.18 -0.86 -8.77
C GLU A 321 -28.29 -1.23 -7.79
N ASP A 322 -27.93 -1.95 -6.73
CA ASP A 322 -28.83 -2.49 -5.70
C ASP A 322 -29.09 -1.50 -4.56
N SER A 323 -28.54 -0.29 -4.64
CA SER A 323 -28.75 0.75 -3.64
C SER A 323 -29.95 1.63 -3.96
N GLU A 324 -30.72 1.94 -2.93
CA GLU A 324 -31.93 2.76 -3.00
C GLU A 324 -31.55 4.23 -2.85
N VAL A 325 -31.86 5.04 -3.86
CA VAL A 325 -31.62 6.48 -3.85
C VAL A 325 -32.95 7.20 -3.95
N GLY A 326 -33.29 7.99 -2.93
CA GLY A 326 -34.49 8.80 -2.86
C GLY A 326 -34.49 9.96 -3.86
N GLU A 327 -35.61 10.69 -3.92
CA GLU A 327 -35.76 11.81 -4.83
C GLU A 327 -34.87 13.01 -4.45
N ARG A 328 -34.39 13.75 -5.46
CA ARG A 328 -33.62 15.00 -5.31
C ARG A 328 -32.33 14.88 -4.47
N VAL A 329 -31.73 13.70 -4.42
CA VAL A 329 -30.45 13.47 -3.73
C VAL A 329 -29.31 14.08 -4.54
N LEU A 330 -28.40 14.77 -3.85
CA LEU A 330 -27.18 15.33 -4.44
C LEU A 330 -25.97 14.49 -4.07
N ILE A 331 -25.35 13.82 -5.06
CA ILE A 331 -24.15 13.01 -4.86
C ILE A 331 -22.99 13.60 -5.68
N LYS A 332 -21.90 13.96 -5.00
CA LYS A 332 -20.68 14.53 -5.62
C LYS A 332 -19.42 13.88 -5.06
N LYS A 333 -18.48 13.47 -5.92
CA LYS A 333 -17.17 12.92 -5.52
C LYS A 333 -17.27 11.79 -4.49
N SER A 334 -18.32 10.98 -4.59
CA SER A 334 -18.67 10.00 -3.56
C SER A 334 -18.90 8.62 -4.14
N VAL A 335 -18.64 7.61 -3.33
CA VAL A 335 -18.86 6.20 -3.67
C VAL A 335 -19.93 5.65 -2.74
N ILE A 336 -20.97 5.06 -3.32
CA ILE A 336 -22.04 4.38 -2.60
C ILE A 336 -21.97 2.89 -2.88
N ALA A 337 -21.70 2.14 -1.82
CA ALA A 337 -21.66 0.68 -1.82
C ALA A 337 -23.05 0.05 -2.02
N SER A 338 -23.09 -1.28 -1.99
CA SER A 338 -24.27 -2.10 -2.20
C SER A 338 -25.21 -2.05 -1.01
N ARG A 339 -26.48 -2.35 -1.23
CA ARG A 339 -27.52 -2.41 -0.19
C ARG A 339 -27.60 -1.14 0.67
N CYS A 340 -27.24 0.01 0.11
CA CYS A 340 -27.32 1.29 0.82
C CYS A 340 -28.70 1.92 0.58
N SER A 341 -29.21 2.64 1.57
CA SER A 341 -30.45 3.42 1.45
C SER A 341 -30.15 4.90 1.69
N VAL A 342 -30.44 5.74 0.71
CA VAL A 342 -30.24 7.19 0.78
C VAL A 342 -31.59 7.90 0.72
N GLY A 343 -31.97 8.55 1.81
CA GLY A 343 -33.22 9.29 1.92
C GLY A 343 -33.32 10.50 0.99
N GLU A 344 -34.55 10.94 0.75
CA GLU A 344 -34.88 12.11 -0.07
C GLU A 344 -34.10 13.37 0.35
N LYS A 345 -33.73 14.18 -0.66
CA LYS A 345 -33.00 15.47 -0.55
C LYS A 345 -31.56 15.40 -0.01
N ALA A 346 -31.09 14.22 0.43
CA ALA A 346 -29.79 14.08 1.05
C ALA A 346 -28.65 14.64 0.18
N ASN A 347 -27.65 15.25 0.84
CA ASN A 347 -26.49 15.85 0.18
C ASN A 347 -25.20 15.17 0.63
N ILE A 348 -24.61 14.40 -0.27
CA ILE A 348 -23.43 13.55 -0.02
C ILE A 348 -22.28 14.06 -0.89
N GLN A 349 -21.21 14.52 -0.23
CA GLN A 349 -20.05 15.11 -0.91
C GLN A 349 -18.74 14.51 -0.39
N GLY A 350 -17.88 14.05 -1.29
CA GLY A 350 -16.55 13.55 -0.94
C GLY A 350 -16.54 12.31 -0.04
N SER A 351 -17.62 11.54 0.01
CA SER A 351 -17.85 10.49 1.01
C SER A 351 -17.73 9.07 0.45
N LEU A 352 -17.50 8.10 1.32
CA LEU A 352 -17.56 6.67 1.04
C LEU A 352 -18.65 6.06 1.92
N LEU A 353 -19.70 5.53 1.32
CA LEU A 353 -20.75 4.78 1.99
C LEU A 353 -20.46 3.30 1.84
N MET A 354 -20.36 2.61 2.97
CA MET A 354 -20.06 1.19 3.06
C MET A 354 -21.33 0.37 2.91
N GLU A 355 -21.20 -0.91 2.57
CA GLU A 355 -22.33 -1.79 2.33
C GLU A 355 -23.34 -1.79 3.49
N GLY A 356 -24.64 -1.70 3.16
CA GLY A 356 -25.71 -1.69 4.16
C GLY A 356 -25.93 -0.35 4.87
N SER A 357 -25.22 0.72 4.49
CA SER A 357 -25.36 2.02 5.14
C SER A 357 -26.69 2.69 4.82
N THR A 358 -27.31 3.29 5.83
CA THR A 358 -28.55 4.07 5.67
C THR A 358 -28.30 5.54 6.00
N ILE A 359 -28.62 6.42 5.06
CA ILE A 359 -28.66 7.88 5.23
C ILE A 359 -30.13 8.30 5.28
N GLY A 360 -30.51 9.00 6.34
CA GLY A 360 -31.86 9.55 6.49
C GLY A 360 -32.18 10.67 5.50
N ARG A 361 -33.42 11.16 5.54
CA ARG A 361 -33.86 12.33 4.76
C ARG A 361 -33.16 13.60 5.28
N GLY A 362 -32.79 14.52 4.39
CA GLY A 362 -32.09 15.75 4.79
C GLY A 362 -32.06 16.81 3.70
#